data_AF-A0A954FZP2-F1
#
_entry.id   AF-A0A954FZP2-F1
#
_cell.length_a   1.000
_cell.length_b   1.000
_cell.length_c   1.000
_cell.angle_alpha   90.00
_cell.angle_beta   90.00
_cell.angle_gamma   90.00
#
_symmetry.space_group_name_H-M   'P 1'
#
loop_
_entity.id
_entity.type
_entity.pdbx_description
1 polymer ?
#
loop_
_entity_poly.entity_id
_entity_poly.type
_entity_poly.pdbx_seq_one_letter_code
_entity_poly.pdbx_strand_id
1 'polypeptide(L)'
;MNIKAIPTKYKGIQFRSRLEAKWAAFFDLMEWKWQYEPCDFNGWIPDFAIYGNNETVYVEVKPTVVFLHDIADEIDHSGCENEVLLIGETCPLPKADCCHDGYCVPLGWIRAEDDKDPETGEIEWYWQACMMTDINGKYGFCASYGTWIDRVTGVYDKRGWVCVRIKEIEKRWASACNSSQWNRP
;
A
#
# COMPACT_ATOMS: atom_id res chain seq x y z
N MET A 1 8.43 9.21 21.26
CA MET A 1 7.09 9.39 21.88
C MET A 1 6.25 8.18 21.50
N ASN A 2 5.71 7.45 22.48
CA ASN A 2 4.81 6.32 22.21
C ASN A 2 3.38 6.87 22.12
N ILE A 3 2.92 7.22 20.91
CA ILE A 3 1.56 7.71 20.69
C ILE A 3 0.63 6.50 20.73
N LYS A 4 -0.19 6.40 21.79
CA LYS A 4 -1.17 5.32 21.91
C LYS A 4 -2.21 5.45 20.81
N ALA A 5 -2.30 4.45 19.95
CA ALA A 5 -3.32 4.38 18.91
C ALA A 5 -4.73 4.41 19.53
N ILE A 6 -5.64 5.13 18.90
CA ILE A 6 -7.05 5.20 19.31
C ILE A 6 -7.82 4.17 18.47
N PRO A 7 -8.40 3.13 19.09
CA PRO A 7 -9.20 2.16 18.37
C PRO A 7 -10.39 2.85 17.68
N THR A 8 -10.64 2.51 16.42
CA THR A 8 -11.66 3.19 15.59
C THR A 8 -12.54 2.17 14.89
N LYS A 9 -13.85 2.39 14.87
CA LYS A 9 -14.79 1.52 14.15
C LYS A 9 -15.03 2.04 12.74
N TYR A 10 -14.95 1.16 11.75
CA TYR A 10 -15.37 1.43 10.38
C TYR A 10 -16.02 0.18 9.78
N LYS A 11 -17.20 0.32 9.16
CA LYS A 11 -18.03 -0.78 8.63
C LYS A 11 -18.21 -1.99 9.58
N GLY A 12 -18.32 -1.71 10.88
CA GLY A 12 -18.51 -2.75 11.91
C GLY A 12 -17.22 -3.45 12.37
N ILE A 13 -16.07 -3.17 11.76
CA ILE A 13 -14.75 -3.67 12.15
C ILE A 13 -14.11 -2.69 13.15
N GLN A 14 -13.49 -3.21 14.20
CA GLN A 14 -12.76 -2.45 15.21
C GLN A 14 -11.26 -2.47 14.88
N PHE A 15 -10.77 -1.36 14.33
CA PHE A 15 -9.35 -1.18 14.01
C PHE A 15 -8.53 -0.79 15.25
N ARG A 16 -7.24 -1.16 15.27
CA ARG A 16 -6.28 -0.82 16.33
C ARG A 16 -5.98 0.66 16.34
N SER A 17 -6.03 1.31 15.19
CA SER A 17 -5.78 2.74 15.04
C SER A 17 -6.79 3.48 14.15
N ARG A 18 -6.85 4.80 14.32
CA ARG A 18 -7.55 5.70 13.41
C ARG A 18 -6.97 5.66 12.00
N LEU A 19 -5.66 5.43 11.87
CA LEU A 19 -4.98 5.44 10.58
C LEU A 19 -5.37 4.19 9.76
N GLU A 20 -5.40 3.02 10.38
CA GLU A 20 -5.92 1.80 9.74
C GLU A 20 -7.37 1.99 9.27
N ALA A 21 -8.24 2.57 10.11
CA ALA A 21 -9.63 2.82 9.71
C ALA A 21 -9.76 3.79 8.52
N LYS A 22 -8.85 4.77 8.39
CA LYS A 22 -8.77 5.65 7.21
C LYS A 22 -8.36 4.87 5.97
N TRP A 23 -7.37 4.00 6.09
CA TRP A 23 -6.90 3.17 4.98
C TRP A 23 -7.97 2.18 4.51
N ALA A 24 -8.69 1.53 5.43
CA ALA A 24 -9.84 0.70 5.08
C ALA A 24 -10.90 1.48 4.27
N ALA A 25 -11.23 2.70 4.71
CA ALA A 25 -12.15 3.57 3.99
C ALA A 25 -11.59 4.03 2.63
N PHE A 26 -10.28 4.25 2.54
CA PHE A 26 -9.63 4.58 1.29
C PHE A 26 -9.67 3.41 0.31
N PHE A 27 -9.33 2.19 0.74
CA PHE A 27 -9.41 0.99 -0.10
C PHE A 27 -10.81 0.79 -0.68
N ASP A 28 -11.86 1.06 0.10
CA ASP A 28 -13.23 1.03 -0.39
C ASP A 28 -13.50 2.09 -1.48
N LEU A 29 -12.98 3.31 -1.33
CA LEU A 29 -13.08 4.38 -2.34
C LEU A 29 -12.26 4.10 -3.60
N MET A 30 -11.24 3.25 -3.49
CA MET A 30 -10.42 2.76 -4.61
C MET A 30 -10.97 1.47 -5.23
N GLU A 31 -12.08 0.94 -4.69
CA GLU A 31 -12.70 -0.33 -5.11
C GLU A 31 -11.75 -1.53 -5.00
N TRP A 32 -10.83 -1.50 -4.04
CA TRP A 32 -9.92 -2.59 -3.76
C TRP A 32 -10.61 -3.62 -2.86
N LYS A 33 -10.41 -4.91 -3.15
CA LYS A 33 -10.86 -5.98 -2.27
C LYS A 33 -9.82 -6.14 -1.16
N TRP A 34 -10.24 -6.02 0.10
CA TRP A 34 -9.32 -6.09 1.22
C TRP A 34 -9.87 -6.93 2.39
N GLN A 35 -8.97 -7.42 3.23
CA GLN A 35 -9.27 -8.07 4.52
C GLN A 35 -8.37 -7.48 5.61
N TYR A 36 -8.91 -7.29 6.81
CA TYR A 36 -8.17 -6.79 7.98
C TYR A 36 -7.56 -7.96 8.78
N GLU A 37 -6.31 -7.81 9.23
CA GLU A 37 -5.54 -8.81 9.99
C GLU A 37 -5.71 -10.24 9.43
N PRO A 38 -5.30 -10.49 8.17
CA PRO A 38 -5.69 -11.69 7.42
C PRO A 38 -5.03 -12.98 7.92
N CYS A 39 -3.81 -12.90 8.46
CA CYS A 39 -3.00 -14.05 8.84
C CYS A 39 -1.82 -13.65 9.75
N ASP A 40 -1.03 -14.64 10.20
CA ASP A 40 0.15 -14.49 11.06
C ASP A 40 1.37 -15.14 10.37
N PHE A 41 2.42 -14.35 10.16
CA PHE A 41 3.73 -14.77 9.66
C PHE A 41 4.76 -14.73 10.80
N ASN A 42 4.84 -15.82 11.58
CA ASN A 42 5.82 -15.99 12.65
C ASN A 42 5.91 -14.79 13.63
N GLY A 43 4.76 -14.20 13.97
CA GLY A 43 4.67 -13.06 14.88
C GLY A 43 4.51 -11.70 14.20
N TRP A 44 4.70 -11.61 12.87
CA TRP A 44 4.26 -10.45 12.10
C TRP A 44 2.84 -10.68 11.56
N ILE A 45 1.89 -9.84 11.96
CA ILE A 45 0.50 -9.84 11.49
C ILE A 45 0.31 -8.61 10.61
N PRO A 46 0.15 -8.77 9.28
CA PRO A 46 -0.14 -7.64 8.39
C PRO A 46 -1.41 -6.93 8.81
N ASP A 47 -1.45 -5.60 8.71
CA ASP A 47 -2.68 -4.84 8.97
C ASP A 47 -3.78 -5.22 7.98
N PHE A 48 -3.44 -5.41 6.70
CA PHE A 48 -4.39 -5.81 5.67
C PHE A 48 -3.82 -6.82 4.67
N ALA A 49 -4.71 -7.47 3.93
CA ALA A 49 -4.43 -8.07 2.62
C ALA A 49 -5.27 -7.34 1.57
N ILE A 50 -4.69 -7.06 0.41
CA ILE A 50 -5.39 -6.63 -0.80
C ILE A 50 -5.40 -7.80 -1.78
N TYR A 51 -6.59 -8.15 -2.28
CA TYR A 51 -6.80 -9.21 -3.25
C TYR A 51 -6.91 -8.61 -4.65
N GLY A 52 -5.82 -8.74 -5.39
CA GLY A 52 -5.64 -8.20 -6.73
C GLY A 52 -5.96 -9.18 -7.85
N ASN A 53 -5.22 -9.06 -8.96
CA ASN A 53 -5.32 -9.98 -10.08
C ASN A 53 -4.54 -11.28 -9.79
N ASN A 54 -5.22 -12.26 -9.20
CA ASN A 54 -4.69 -13.58 -8.82
C ASN A 54 -3.56 -13.58 -7.79
N GLU A 55 -3.21 -12.42 -7.23
CA GLU A 55 -2.17 -12.26 -6.24
C GLU A 55 -2.71 -11.56 -5.00
N THR A 56 -2.12 -11.87 -3.85
CA THR A 56 -2.38 -11.21 -2.58
C THR A 56 -1.19 -10.32 -2.26
N VAL A 57 -1.46 -9.05 -2.00
CA VAL A 57 -0.47 -8.11 -1.48
C VAL A 57 -0.82 -7.84 -0.02
N TYR A 58 0.08 -8.19 0.90
CA TYR A 58 -0.09 -7.82 2.30
C TYR A 58 0.27 -6.37 2.51
N VAL A 59 -0.33 -5.72 3.50
CA VAL A 59 -0.18 -4.30 3.74
C VAL A 59 0.15 -4.03 5.19
N GLU A 60 1.18 -3.21 5.40
CA GLU A 60 1.56 -2.69 6.70
C GLU A 60 1.34 -1.18 6.73
N VAL A 61 0.71 -0.68 7.79
CA VAL A 61 0.38 0.74 7.95
C VAL A 61 1.24 1.34 9.06
N LYS A 62 1.99 2.40 8.75
CA LYS A 62 2.77 3.15 9.74
C LYS A 62 2.50 4.65 9.66
N PRO A 63 2.48 5.38 10.80
CA PRO A 63 2.33 6.83 10.83
C PRO A 63 3.65 7.50 10.42
N THR A 64 4.02 7.35 9.15
CA THR A 64 5.28 7.82 8.57
C THR A 64 5.05 8.43 7.19
N VAL A 65 5.99 9.28 6.77
CA VAL A 65 6.12 9.76 5.39
C VAL A 65 7.45 9.39 4.76
N VAL A 66 8.28 8.61 5.47
CA VAL A 66 9.57 8.10 5.03
C VAL A 66 9.61 6.58 5.16
N PHE A 67 10.48 5.95 4.37
CA PHE A 67 10.71 4.52 4.45
C PHE A 67 11.33 4.12 5.79
N LEU A 68 10.82 3.03 6.39
CA LEU A 68 11.26 2.55 7.70
C LEU A 68 12.01 1.23 7.52
N HIS A 69 13.34 1.29 7.45
CA HIS A 69 14.21 0.13 7.24
C HIS A 69 14.00 -0.95 8.31
N ASP A 70 13.94 -0.58 9.59
CA ASP A 70 13.74 -1.56 10.67
C ASP A 70 12.44 -2.37 10.51
N ILE A 71 11.36 -1.74 10.00
CA ILE A 71 10.08 -2.42 9.76
C ILE A 71 10.17 -3.30 8.51
N ALA A 72 10.85 -2.83 7.47
CA ALA A 72 11.11 -3.63 6.27
C ALA A 72 11.92 -4.89 6.60
N ASP A 73 12.97 -4.75 7.43
CA ASP A 73 13.77 -5.86 7.92
C ASP A 73 12.91 -6.86 8.72
N GLU A 74 12.06 -6.40 9.64
CA GLU A 74 11.14 -7.27 10.38
C GLU A 74 10.22 -8.08 9.44
N ILE A 75 9.69 -7.45 8.40
CA ILE A 75 8.84 -8.09 7.38
C ILE A 75 9.65 -9.12 6.58
N ASP A 76 10.89 -8.81 6.21
CA ASP A 76 11.76 -9.70 5.44
C ASP A 76 12.14 -10.96 6.22
N HIS A 77 12.26 -10.85 7.54
CA HIS A 77 12.53 -11.98 8.43
C HIS A 77 11.25 -12.74 8.86
N SER A 78 10.05 -12.29 8.48
CA SER A 78 8.78 -12.92 8.88
C SER A 78 8.53 -14.29 8.23
N GLY A 79 9.18 -14.56 7.09
CA GLY A 79 8.89 -15.72 6.25
C GLY A 79 7.66 -15.54 5.34
N CYS A 80 7.14 -14.32 5.21
CA CYS A 80 6.13 -14.01 4.20
C CYS A 80 6.71 -14.18 2.79
N GLU A 81 6.07 -15.00 1.96
CA GLU A 81 6.48 -15.27 0.57
C GLU A 81 5.72 -14.42 -0.48
N ASN A 82 4.84 -13.53 -0.03
CA ASN A 82 4.06 -12.64 -0.91
C ASN A 82 4.64 -11.23 -0.94
N GLU A 83 4.19 -10.43 -1.92
CA GLU A 83 4.49 -9.00 -1.93
C GLU A 83 3.92 -8.30 -0.70
N VAL A 84 4.65 -7.30 -0.22
CA VAL A 84 4.23 -6.48 0.93
C VAL A 84 4.28 -5.01 0.57
N LEU A 85 3.19 -4.31 0.80
CA LEU A 85 3.03 -2.88 0.61
C LEU A 85 3.08 -2.17 1.97
N LEU A 86 4.12 -1.39 2.21
CA LEU A 86 4.24 -0.49 3.36
C LEU A 86 3.68 0.89 3.00
N ILE A 87 2.64 1.33 3.71
CA ILE A 87 1.99 2.64 3.49
C ILE A 87 2.06 3.54 4.72
N GLY A 88 2.08 4.85 4.43
CA GLY A 88 2.31 5.89 5.41
C GLY A 88 1.06 6.50 6.02
N GLU A 89 1.23 7.71 6.57
CA GLU A 89 0.15 8.46 7.22
C GLU A 89 -0.81 9.16 6.24
N THR A 90 -0.46 9.21 4.95
CA THR A 90 -1.22 9.92 3.92
C THR A 90 -1.05 9.30 2.54
N CYS A 91 -2.03 9.52 1.66
CA CYS A 91 -1.93 9.28 0.24
C CYS A 91 -2.46 10.52 -0.52
N PRO A 92 -1.66 11.14 -1.42
CA PRO A 92 -0.28 10.80 -1.77
C PRO A 92 0.72 11.00 -0.62
N LEU A 93 1.87 10.34 -0.70
CA LEU A 93 3.02 10.67 0.14
C LEU A 93 3.66 12.01 -0.29
N PRO A 94 4.01 12.91 0.66
CA PRO A 94 4.42 14.29 0.35
C PRO A 94 5.84 14.44 -0.24
N LYS A 95 6.66 13.39 -0.24
CA LYS A 95 7.99 13.35 -0.87
C LYS A 95 8.33 11.93 -1.30
N ALA A 96 7.94 11.53 -2.50
CA ALA A 96 8.58 10.39 -3.12
C ALA A 96 9.51 10.94 -4.18
N ASP A 97 10.82 10.73 -3.99
CA ASP A 97 11.92 11.27 -4.81
C ASP A 97 11.93 10.79 -6.28
N CYS A 98 10.85 10.15 -6.73
CA CYS A 98 10.70 9.44 -7.99
C CYS A 98 9.86 10.18 -9.03
N CYS A 99 9.14 11.26 -8.69
CA CYS A 99 8.32 12.00 -9.64
C CYS A 99 9.09 13.18 -10.26
N HIS A 100 9.77 12.94 -11.40
CA HIS A 100 10.42 14.03 -12.15
C HIS A 100 9.42 15.04 -12.74
N ASP A 101 8.15 14.66 -12.94
CA ASP A 101 7.17 15.50 -13.68
C ASP A 101 5.77 15.64 -13.02
N GLY A 102 5.60 15.29 -11.74
CA GLY A 102 4.33 15.52 -11.01
C GLY A 102 3.14 14.64 -11.42
N TYR A 103 3.37 13.61 -12.24
CA TYR A 103 2.34 12.65 -12.70
C TYR A 103 2.36 11.29 -11.97
N CYS A 104 3.37 11.02 -11.15
CA CYS A 104 3.40 9.85 -10.29
C CYS A 104 2.81 10.21 -8.93
N VAL A 105 1.79 9.47 -8.51
CA VAL A 105 1.19 9.61 -7.18
C VAL A 105 1.76 8.52 -6.28
N PRO A 106 2.68 8.86 -5.36
CA PRO A 106 3.29 7.85 -4.51
C PRO A 106 2.31 7.35 -3.46
N LEU A 107 2.17 6.02 -3.41
CA LEU A 107 1.32 5.32 -2.45
C LEU A 107 2.10 4.93 -1.19
N GLY A 108 3.34 4.46 -1.38
CA GLY A 108 4.12 3.82 -0.33
C GLY A 108 5.39 3.18 -0.87
N TRP A 109 5.81 2.10 -0.23
CA TRP A 109 6.92 1.26 -0.63
C TRP A 109 6.44 -0.16 -0.77
N ILE A 110 6.86 -0.87 -1.81
CA ILE A 110 6.49 -2.25 -2.05
C ILE A 110 7.74 -3.12 -2.06
N ARG A 111 7.66 -4.23 -1.34
CA ARG A 111 8.56 -5.38 -1.50
C ARG A 111 8.02 -6.24 -2.62
N ALA A 112 8.71 -6.25 -3.74
CA ALA A 112 8.34 -7.01 -4.92
C ALA A 112 9.49 -7.90 -5.36
N GLU A 113 9.17 -9.00 -6.03
CA GLU A 113 10.14 -9.82 -6.75
C GLU A 113 10.70 -9.01 -7.92
N ASP A 114 12.02 -8.96 -8.03
CA ASP A 114 12.71 -8.48 -9.23
C ASP A 114 13.10 -9.68 -10.13
N ASP A 115 13.69 -9.40 -11.29
CA ASP A 115 14.22 -10.46 -12.17
C ASP A 115 15.12 -11.40 -11.36
N LYS A 116 14.90 -12.71 -11.50
CA LYS A 116 15.71 -13.74 -10.84
C LYS A 116 17.18 -13.47 -11.06
N ASP A 117 17.97 -13.66 -10.01
CA ASP A 117 19.43 -13.57 -10.10
C ASP A 117 19.91 -14.43 -11.28
N PRO A 118 20.58 -13.83 -12.29
CA PRO A 118 20.95 -14.54 -13.51
C PRO A 118 22.02 -15.63 -13.28
N GLU A 119 22.74 -15.59 -12.17
CA GLU A 119 23.76 -16.57 -11.78
C GLU A 119 23.20 -17.67 -10.89
N THR A 120 22.36 -17.33 -9.91
CA THR A 120 21.83 -18.30 -8.92
C THR A 120 20.43 -18.83 -9.26
N GLY A 121 19.65 -18.07 -10.03
CA GLY A 121 18.24 -18.33 -10.33
C GLY A 121 17.31 -18.15 -9.13
N GLU A 122 17.81 -17.60 -8.02
CA GLU A 122 17.05 -17.32 -6.82
C GLU A 122 16.18 -16.06 -6.99
N ILE A 123 15.07 -16.03 -6.24
CA ILE A 123 14.17 -14.89 -6.18
C ILE A 123 14.77 -13.89 -5.19
N GLU A 124 15.13 -12.70 -5.67
CA GLU A 124 15.54 -11.60 -4.81
C GLU A 124 14.39 -10.62 -4.60
N TRP A 125 14.16 -10.29 -3.33
CA TRP A 125 13.13 -9.34 -2.91
C TRP A 125 13.74 -7.96 -2.72
N TYR A 126 13.10 -6.94 -3.29
CA TYR A 126 13.57 -5.56 -3.16
C TYR A 126 12.45 -4.61 -2.75
N TRP A 127 12.76 -3.74 -1.80
CA TRP A 127 11.91 -2.61 -1.44
C TRP A 127 12.14 -1.44 -2.38
N GLN A 128 11.05 -0.93 -2.92
CA GLN A 128 11.06 0.16 -3.89
C GLN A 128 9.82 1.04 -3.75
N ALA A 129 9.79 2.18 -4.45
CA ALA A 129 8.62 3.04 -4.42
C ALA A 129 7.42 2.33 -5.06
N CYS A 130 6.25 2.50 -4.45
CA CYS A 130 4.98 2.03 -4.98
C CYS A 130 4.16 3.23 -5.49
N MET A 131 3.69 3.15 -6.72
CA MET A 131 2.93 4.20 -7.38
C MET A 131 1.48 3.79 -7.53
N MET A 132 0.59 4.77 -7.40
CA MET A 132 -0.80 4.64 -7.85
C MET A 132 -0.87 4.60 -9.37
N THR A 133 -1.83 3.85 -9.90
CA THR A 133 -2.13 3.67 -11.34
C THR A 133 -3.62 3.87 -11.61
N ASP A 134 -4.01 4.19 -12.86
CA ASP A 134 -5.40 4.40 -13.30
C ASP A 134 -5.71 3.70 -14.64
N ILE A 135 -5.95 2.38 -14.61
CA ILE A 135 -6.21 1.61 -15.82
C ILE A 135 -7.67 1.78 -16.26
N ASN A 136 -7.92 2.77 -17.14
CA ASN A 136 -9.25 3.08 -17.70
C ASN A 136 -10.31 3.37 -16.62
N GLY A 137 -9.96 4.16 -15.60
CA GLY A 137 -10.84 4.50 -14.47
C GLY A 137 -10.77 3.51 -13.31
N LYS A 138 -10.03 2.40 -13.45
CA LYS A 138 -9.80 1.44 -12.39
C LYS A 138 -8.46 1.71 -11.71
N TYR A 139 -8.52 2.17 -10.47
CA TYR A 139 -7.33 2.50 -9.71
C TYR A 139 -6.64 1.26 -9.17
N GLY A 140 -5.31 1.26 -9.25
CA GLY A 140 -4.48 0.21 -8.69
C GLY A 140 -3.16 0.77 -8.20
N PHE A 141 -2.16 -0.10 -8.12
CA PHE A 141 -0.80 0.30 -7.81
C PHE A 141 0.20 -0.66 -8.43
N CYS A 142 1.42 -0.18 -8.64
CA CYS A 142 2.53 -0.98 -9.12
C CYS A 142 3.86 -0.55 -8.50
N ALA A 143 4.83 -1.44 -8.55
CA ALA A 143 6.22 -1.13 -8.29
C ALA A 143 6.76 -0.08 -9.29
N SER A 144 7.66 0.79 -8.83
CA SER A 144 8.31 1.81 -9.67
C SER A 144 9.36 1.26 -10.64
N TYR A 145 9.78 0.01 -10.42
CA TYR A 145 10.79 -0.70 -11.20
C TYR A 145 10.39 -2.18 -11.35
N GLY A 146 11.05 -2.91 -12.24
CA GLY A 146 10.82 -4.35 -12.44
C GLY A 146 9.54 -4.63 -13.23
N THR A 147 8.54 -5.27 -12.60
CA THR A 147 7.45 -5.94 -13.32
C THR A 147 6.36 -5.03 -13.87
N TRP A 148 6.28 -3.72 -13.58
CA TRP A 148 5.27 -2.73 -14.08
C TRP A 148 3.81 -3.24 -14.23
N ILE A 149 3.45 -4.28 -13.49
CA ILE A 149 2.11 -4.87 -13.50
C ILE A 149 1.28 -4.15 -12.44
N ASP A 150 0.12 -3.67 -12.82
CA ASP A 150 -0.84 -3.17 -11.84
C ASP A 150 -1.38 -4.33 -11.00
N ARG A 151 -1.18 -4.28 -9.67
CA ARG A 151 -1.52 -5.38 -8.76
C ARG A 151 -3.03 -5.63 -8.66
N VAL A 152 -3.87 -4.64 -8.98
CA VAL A 152 -5.34 -4.74 -8.86
C VAL A 152 -6.00 -5.22 -10.16
N THR A 153 -5.43 -4.87 -11.31
CA THR A 153 -5.98 -5.15 -12.65
C THR A 153 -5.21 -6.23 -13.40
N GLY A 154 -3.94 -6.47 -13.04
CA GLY A 154 -3.04 -7.38 -13.74
C GLY A 154 -2.50 -6.83 -15.06
N VAL A 155 -2.84 -5.59 -15.43
CA VAL A 155 -2.39 -4.99 -16.68
C VAL A 155 -0.93 -4.59 -16.54
N TYR A 156 -0.11 -5.09 -17.45
CA TYR A 156 1.27 -4.68 -17.60
C TYR A 156 1.36 -3.35 -18.37
N ASP A 157 1.89 -2.31 -17.74
CA ASP A 157 2.02 -1.00 -18.37
C ASP A 157 3.50 -0.60 -18.60
N LYS A 158 4.02 -0.96 -19.77
CA LYS A 158 5.34 -0.51 -20.27
C LYS A 158 5.43 1.00 -20.55
N ARG A 159 4.31 1.74 -20.59
CA ARG A 159 4.31 3.15 -21.02
C ARG A 159 4.60 4.12 -19.87
N GLY A 160 4.77 3.63 -18.65
CA GLY A 160 5.39 4.36 -17.54
C GLY A 160 4.56 5.48 -16.92
N TRP A 161 3.39 5.82 -17.44
CA TRP A 161 2.63 6.99 -17.00
C TRP A 161 1.15 6.87 -17.34
N VAL A 162 0.46 5.87 -16.80
CA VAL A 162 -0.98 6.04 -16.64
C VAL A 162 -1.19 7.03 -15.49
N CYS A 163 -1.11 8.31 -15.85
CA CYS A 163 -1.07 9.45 -14.94
C CYS A 163 -2.32 9.48 -14.06
N VAL A 164 -2.15 9.13 -12.80
CA VAL A 164 -3.19 9.37 -11.81
C VAL A 164 -3.23 10.86 -11.51
N ARG A 165 -4.40 11.47 -11.65
CA ARG A 165 -4.56 12.87 -11.27
C ARG A 165 -4.43 13.01 -9.75
N ILE A 166 -3.34 13.62 -9.29
CA ILE A 166 -3.03 13.80 -7.85
C ILE A 166 -4.22 14.36 -7.06
N LYS A 167 -4.90 15.38 -7.61
CA LYS A 167 -6.08 16.02 -7.01
C LYS A 167 -7.26 15.07 -6.80
N GLU A 168 -7.36 14.02 -7.61
CA GLU A 168 -8.41 13.02 -7.46
C GLU A 168 -8.13 12.09 -6.28
N ILE A 169 -6.86 11.72 -6.09
CA ILE A 169 -6.42 10.90 -4.96
C ILE A 169 -6.49 11.68 -3.66
N GLU A 170 -6.05 12.94 -3.64
CA GLU A 170 -6.19 13.84 -2.48
C GLU A 170 -7.65 13.96 -2.02
N LYS A 171 -8.60 14.09 -2.97
CA LYS A 171 -10.04 14.14 -2.67
C LYS A 171 -10.57 12.85 -2.06
N ARG A 172 -10.15 11.70 -2.59
CA ARG A 172 -10.54 10.39 -2.04
C ARG A 172 -9.94 10.17 -0.66
N TRP A 173 -8.67 10.52 -0.46
CA TRP A 173 -8.03 10.45 0.85
C TRP A 173 -8.71 11.35 1.89
N ALA A 174 -9.05 12.59 1.51
CA ALA A 174 -9.80 13.49 2.38
C ALA A 174 -11.19 12.93 2.73
N SER A 175 -11.86 12.29 1.76
CA SER A 175 -13.16 11.65 1.97
C SER A 175 -13.06 10.43 2.89
N ALA A 176 -12.02 9.60 2.73
CA ALA A 176 -11.70 8.50 3.64
C ALA A 176 -11.51 9.01 5.07
N CYS A 177 -10.69 10.05 5.25
CA CYS A 177 -10.45 10.72 6.53
C CYS A 177 -11.72 11.23 7.21
N ASN A 178 -12.70 11.70 6.44
CA ASN A 178 -13.98 12.16 6.96
C ASN A 178 -14.92 11.01 7.35
N SER A 179 -14.94 9.94 6.56
CA SER A 179 -15.80 8.78 6.80
C SER A 179 -15.37 7.92 8.00
N SER A 180 -14.09 7.97 8.37
CA SER A 180 -13.51 7.23 9.49
C SER A 180 -13.39 8.07 10.76
N GLN A 181 -14.11 9.19 10.86
CA GLN A 181 -14.10 10.02 12.07
C GLN A 181 -14.82 9.30 13.22
N TRP A 182 -14.21 9.36 14.41
CA TRP A 182 -14.81 8.84 15.63
C TRP A 182 -15.99 9.71 16.03
N ASN A 183 -17.21 9.18 15.93
CA ASN A 183 -18.37 9.79 16.57
C ASN A 183 -18.20 9.62 18.08
N ARG A 184 -18.06 10.74 18.81
CA ARG A 184 -18.23 10.75 20.26
C ARG A 184 -19.60 10.14 20.59
N PRO A 185 -19.69 9.16 21.51
CA PRO A 185 -20.99 8.78 22.07
C PRO A 185 -21.66 9.97 22.75
#